data_AF-A0A7K1L941-F1
#
_entry.id   AF-A0A7K1L941-F1
#
_cell.length_a   1.000
_cell.length_b   1.000
_cell.length_c   1.000
_cell.angle_alpha   90.00
_cell.angle_beta   90.00
_cell.angle_gamma   90.00
#
_symmetry.space_group_name_H-M   'P 1'
#
loop_
_entity.id
_entity.type
_entity.pdbx_description
1 polymer ?
#
loop_
_entity_poly.entity_id
_entity_poly.type
_entity_poly.pdbx_seq_one_letter_code
_entity_poly.pdbx_strand_id
1 'polypeptide(L)'
;MAHGRRVLVAGAAALAAAGLAGTGSAMAQDKGREPVRESHVTGDAWLKFPADPEYPYRRFTVDAHGGPWKMVGGKMVLGAARGTVKYDHYSPDVPGGPDKHHYGTIKVDYLMATGPIAIVSGIRQDNVPANERRANFTFYQSPLGHKYDRMGFSWGVTLPQCLQMGSGPAPHSANSSGPFGKWLKGYTVKDAPLELPKGDFQPPDLPQDCSFKE
;
A
#
# COMPACT_ATOMS: atom_id res chain seq x y z
N MET A 1 43.52 -47.56 -7.01
CA MET A 1 44.63 -47.86 -7.93
C MET A 1 44.51 -46.94 -9.15
N ALA A 2 45.62 -46.27 -9.51
CA ALA A 2 45.99 -45.55 -10.75
C ALA A 2 44.99 -44.56 -11.41
N HIS A 3 45.22 -43.23 -11.45
CA HIS A 3 46.11 -42.40 -12.31
C HIS A 3 45.70 -42.25 -13.80
N GLY A 4 45.50 -40.98 -14.24
CA GLY A 4 45.57 -40.54 -15.65
C GLY A 4 44.77 -39.25 -15.95
N ARG A 5 45.32 -38.03 -15.75
CA ARG A 5 46.04 -37.12 -16.69
C ARG A 5 45.18 -36.28 -17.69
N ARG A 6 45.16 -34.95 -17.42
CA ARG A 6 45.31 -33.75 -18.30
C ARG A 6 44.25 -33.54 -19.42
N VAL A 7 43.75 -32.32 -19.67
CA VAL A 7 44.41 -31.25 -20.44
C VAL A 7 43.81 -29.85 -20.14
N LEU A 8 44.69 -28.85 -20.06
CA LEU A 8 44.44 -27.41 -20.09
C LEU A 8 44.20 -26.93 -21.52
N VAL A 9 43.27 -25.99 -21.74
CA VAL A 9 43.32 -25.09 -22.91
C VAL A 9 43.12 -23.66 -22.43
N ALA A 10 44.19 -22.87 -22.55
CA ALA A 10 44.19 -21.42 -22.49
C ALA A 10 43.91 -20.87 -23.90
N GLY A 11 43.24 -19.71 -23.98
CA GLY A 11 43.04 -18.99 -25.24
C GLY A 11 42.65 -17.54 -24.99
N ALA A 12 43.66 -16.67 -24.95
CA ALA A 12 43.51 -15.22 -24.96
C ALA A 12 43.39 -14.71 -26.40
N ALA A 13 42.52 -13.73 -26.63
CA ALA A 13 42.61 -12.85 -27.80
C ALA A 13 42.08 -11.46 -27.41
N ALA A 14 43.02 -10.53 -27.22
CA ALA A 14 42.76 -9.10 -27.19
C ALA A 14 42.97 -8.55 -28.60
N LEU A 15 42.05 -7.71 -29.08
CA LEU A 15 42.31 -6.76 -30.15
C LEU A 15 41.52 -5.47 -29.86
N ALA A 16 42.29 -4.42 -29.60
CA ALA A 16 41.84 -3.06 -29.45
C ALA A 16 41.59 -2.42 -30.83
N ALA A 17 40.58 -1.56 -30.91
CA ALA A 17 40.49 -0.54 -31.95
C ALA A 17 40.12 0.79 -31.27
N ALA A 18 41.03 1.75 -31.38
CA ALA A 18 40.89 3.12 -30.91
C ALA A 18 40.52 4.03 -32.08
N GLY A 19 39.73 5.06 -31.78
CA GLY A 19 39.73 6.34 -32.50
C GLY A 19 38.42 6.70 -33.19
N LEU A 20 37.71 7.71 -32.66
CA LEU A 20 37.71 9.06 -33.23
C LEU A 20 36.81 10.01 -32.42
N ALA A 21 37.31 11.22 -32.23
CA ALA A 21 36.69 12.32 -31.51
C ALA A 21 35.44 12.84 -32.23
N GLY A 22 34.43 13.21 -31.45
CA GLY A 22 33.18 13.83 -31.90
C GLY A 22 32.50 14.57 -30.76
N THR A 23 32.81 15.86 -30.67
CA THR A 23 32.11 16.99 -30.03
C THR A 23 30.70 16.75 -29.46
N GLY A 24 30.49 17.15 -28.19
CA GLY A 24 29.19 17.54 -27.63
C GLY A 24 28.22 16.37 -27.44
N SER A 25 27.81 16.02 -26.24
CA SER A 25 27.22 16.90 -25.25
C SER A 25 27.62 16.41 -23.87
N ALA A 26 27.96 17.37 -23.00
CA ALA A 26 27.95 17.13 -21.57
C ALA A 26 26.54 16.63 -21.22
N MET A 27 26.40 15.31 -21.07
CA MET A 27 25.29 14.74 -20.33
C MET A 27 25.47 15.29 -18.93
N ALA A 28 24.72 16.35 -18.63
CA ALA A 28 24.50 16.80 -17.27
C ALA A 28 24.06 15.55 -16.52
N GLN A 29 24.97 14.97 -15.75
CA GLN A 29 24.62 14.03 -14.71
C GLN A 29 23.67 14.80 -13.82
N ASP A 30 22.39 14.49 -13.97
CA ASP A 30 21.34 14.91 -13.06
C ASP A 30 21.87 14.56 -11.67
N LYS A 31 22.30 15.57 -10.92
CA LYS A 31 22.86 15.38 -9.59
C LYS A 31 21.80 14.63 -8.82
N GLY A 32 22.10 13.37 -8.50
CA GLY A 32 21.16 12.39 -7.99
C GLY A 32 20.24 13.02 -6.96
N ARG A 33 18.97 13.18 -7.34
CA ARG A 33 17.92 13.45 -6.37
C ARG A 33 17.97 12.30 -5.39
N GLU A 34 18.20 12.60 -4.10
CA GLU A 34 18.17 11.56 -3.08
C GLU A 34 16.86 10.77 -3.22
N PRO A 35 16.89 9.43 -3.03
CA PRO A 35 15.68 8.63 -3.06
C PRO A 35 14.66 9.26 -2.13
N VAL A 36 13.48 9.62 -2.67
CA VAL A 36 12.38 10.15 -1.85
C VAL A 36 12.10 9.12 -0.77
N ARG A 37 12.15 9.54 0.50
CA ARG A 37 11.78 8.66 1.61
C ARG A 37 10.30 8.36 1.49
N GLU A 38 9.98 7.08 1.36
CA GLU A 38 8.61 6.62 1.24
C GLU A 38 8.15 5.99 2.55
N SER A 39 6.92 6.30 2.93
CA SER A 39 6.22 5.58 3.99
C SER A 39 5.92 4.18 3.50
N HIS A 40 5.79 3.22 4.42
CA HIS A 40 5.19 1.94 4.07
C HIS A 40 4.38 1.35 5.22
N VAL A 41 3.39 0.54 4.84
CA VAL A 41 2.67 -0.34 5.75
C VAL A 41 2.72 -1.72 5.15
N THR A 42 3.17 -2.68 5.93
CA THR A 42 3.18 -4.08 5.52
C THR A 42 2.66 -4.95 6.65
N GLY A 43 2.11 -6.11 6.31
CA GLY A 43 1.74 -7.07 7.33
C GLY A 43 0.49 -7.85 7.00
N ASP A 44 0.07 -8.63 7.98
CA ASP A 44 -1.00 -9.60 7.85
C ASP A 44 -1.59 -9.88 9.23
N ALA A 45 -2.88 -9.61 9.39
CA ALA A 45 -3.55 -9.76 10.67
C ALA A 45 -5.01 -10.19 10.49
N TRP A 46 -5.48 -11.04 11.43
CA TRP A 46 -6.90 -11.22 11.66
C TRP A 46 -7.37 -10.12 12.60
N LEU A 47 -8.50 -9.51 12.29
CA LEU A 47 -9.13 -8.49 13.09
C LEU A 47 -10.46 -8.99 13.59
N LYS A 48 -10.82 -8.58 14.81
CA LYS A 48 -12.16 -8.72 15.34
C LYS A 48 -13.00 -7.49 14.97
N PHE A 49 -13.93 -7.64 14.03
CA PHE A 49 -14.86 -6.62 13.58
C PHE A 49 -16.12 -6.63 14.47
N PRO A 50 -16.34 -5.56 15.28
CA PRO A 50 -17.39 -5.59 16.30
C PRO A 50 -18.81 -5.45 15.76
N ALA A 51 -18.99 -4.95 14.54
CA ALA A 51 -20.32 -4.75 13.95
C ALA A 51 -20.93 -6.04 13.37
N ASP A 52 -20.18 -7.15 13.36
CA ASP A 52 -20.64 -8.46 12.92
C ASP A 52 -20.25 -9.51 13.98
N PRO A 53 -21.06 -9.66 15.04
CA PRO A 53 -20.70 -10.56 16.15
C PRO A 53 -20.79 -12.04 15.78
N GLU A 54 -21.56 -12.40 14.76
CA GLU A 54 -21.72 -13.78 14.29
C GLU A 54 -20.49 -14.22 13.48
N TYR A 55 -20.00 -13.36 12.58
CA TYR A 55 -18.80 -13.58 11.79
C TYR A 55 -17.77 -12.49 12.07
N PRO A 56 -17.10 -12.49 13.23
CA PRO A 56 -16.34 -11.33 13.67
C PRO A 56 -14.96 -11.21 13.02
N TYR A 57 -14.51 -12.18 12.22
CA TYR A 57 -13.13 -12.18 11.74
C TYR A 57 -12.99 -11.61 10.33
N ARG A 58 -12.08 -10.65 10.18
CA ARG A 58 -11.62 -10.13 8.88
C ARG A 58 -10.11 -10.18 8.82
N ARG A 59 -9.53 -10.81 7.82
CA ARG A 59 -8.09 -10.76 7.60
C ARG A 59 -7.79 -9.67 6.60
N PHE A 60 -6.75 -8.90 6.86
CA PHE A 60 -6.18 -8.01 5.86
C PHE A 60 -4.69 -8.29 5.74
N THR A 61 -4.25 -8.42 4.48
CA THR A 61 -2.84 -8.48 4.12
C THR A 61 -2.51 -7.21 3.36
N VAL A 62 -1.56 -6.45 3.86
CA VAL A 62 -1.19 -5.14 3.31
C VAL A 62 0.27 -5.14 2.87
N ASP A 63 0.49 -4.53 1.71
CA ASP A 63 1.80 -4.19 1.19
C ASP A 63 1.65 -2.86 0.44
N ALA A 64 1.87 -1.75 1.14
CA ALA A 64 1.63 -0.40 0.66
C ALA A 64 2.87 0.47 0.85
N HIS A 65 3.24 1.23 -0.19
CA HIS A 65 4.44 2.06 -0.22
C HIS A 65 4.16 3.41 -0.89
N GLY A 66 4.90 4.44 -0.53
CA GLY A 66 4.90 5.73 -1.20
C GLY A 66 4.50 6.87 -0.26
N GLY A 67 3.70 7.79 -0.77
CA GLY A 67 3.21 8.95 -0.03
C GLY A 67 1.82 9.42 -0.49
N PRO A 68 1.25 10.43 0.17
CA PRO A 68 -0.10 10.88 -0.12
C PRO A 68 -0.17 11.65 -1.44
N TRP A 69 0.92 12.32 -1.84
CA TRP A 69 0.96 13.20 -3.01
C TRP A 69 2.35 13.30 -3.65
N LYS A 70 2.38 13.86 -4.86
CA LYS A 70 3.59 14.26 -5.60
C LYS A 70 3.39 15.63 -6.24
N MET A 71 4.49 16.33 -6.55
CA MET A 71 4.44 17.57 -7.32
C MET A 71 4.52 17.29 -8.82
N VAL A 72 3.61 17.88 -9.59
CA VAL A 72 3.58 17.83 -11.06
C VAL A 72 3.36 19.26 -11.57
N GLY A 73 4.35 19.84 -12.24
CA GLY A 73 4.22 21.19 -12.81
C GLY A 73 3.86 22.28 -11.79
N GLY A 74 4.38 22.21 -10.56
CA GLY A 74 4.05 23.16 -9.48
C GLY A 74 2.72 22.89 -8.77
N LYS A 75 1.97 21.85 -9.17
CA LYS A 75 0.72 21.42 -8.53
C LYS A 75 0.94 20.16 -7.69
N MET A 76 0.35 20.15 -6.49
CA MET A 76 0.26 18.97 -5.66
C MET A 76 -0.83 18.04 -6.19
N VAL A 77 -0.47 16.79 -6.47
CA VAL A 77 -1.38 15.77 -6.99
C VAL A 77 -1.42 14.62 -6.00
N LEU A 78 -2.61 14.35 -5.44
CA LEU A 78 -2.83 13.17 -4.58
C LEU A 78 -2.64 11.88 -5.39
N GLY A 79 -2.40 10.78 -4.69
CA GLY A 79 -2.33 9.46 -5.35
C GLY A 79 -0.90 8.98 -5.63
N ALA A 80 0.06 9.30 -4.76
CA ALA A 80 1.47 8.96 -4.94
C ALA A 80 1.90 7.72 -4.15
N ALA A 81 0.95 6.81 -3.86
CA ALA A 81 1.24 5.51 -3.28
C ALA A 81 0.93 4.38 -4.24
N ARG A 82 1.43 3.20 -3.90
CA ARG A 82 1.30 1.97 -4.67
C ARG A 82 1.23 0.76 -3.74
N GLY A 83 0.84 -0.37 -4.33
CA GLY A 83 0.77 -1.64 -3.63
C GLY A 83 -0.65 -2.16 -3.52
N THR A 84 -0.89 -3.04 -2.56
CA THR A 84 -2.17 -3.74 -2.42
C THR A 84 -2.60 -3.92 -0.97
N VAL A 85 -3.91 -3.88 -0.76
CA VAL A 85 -4.55 -4.48 0.41
C VAL A 85 -5.41 -5.63 -0.09
N LYS A 86 -5.21 -6.83 0.45
CA LYS A 86 -6.08 -7.98 0.23
C LYS A 86 -6.90 -8.19 1.48
N TYR A 87 -8.17 -8.56 1.33
CA TYR A 87 -9.00 -8.94 2.46
C TYR A 87 -9.58 -10.33 2.27
N ASP A 88 -9.90 -10.94 3.40
CA ASP A 88 -10.60 -12.20 3.53
C ASP A 88 -11.63 -12.09 4.66
N HIS A 89 -12.87 -12.44 4.36
CA HIS A 89 -13.97 -12.51 5.29
C HIS A 89 -14.54 -13.93 5.26
N TYR A 90 -14.59 -14.60 6.41
CA TYR A 90 -15.23 -15.90 6.54
C TYR A 90 -16.68 -15.77 7.03
N SER A 91 -17.65 -16.01 6.14
CA SER A 91 -19.09 -15.95 6.39
C SER A 91 -19.89 -16.62 5.27
N PRO A 92 -21.18 -16.92 5.46
CA PRO A 92 -22.03 -17.42 4.39
C PRO A 92 -22.46 -16.30 3.44
N ASP A 93 -22.89 -16.64 2.22
CA ASP A 93 -23.51 -15.65 1.31
C ASP A 93 -24.87 -15.15 1.81
N VAL A 94 -25.58 -16.02 2.53
CA VAL A 94 -26.94 -15.79 3.03
C VAL A 94 -27.03 -16.27 4.47
N PRO A 95 -27.86 -15.65 5.32
CA PRO A 95 -28.07 -16.11 6.69
C PRO A 95 -28.43 -17.60 6.75
N GLY A 96 -27.73 -18.37 7.58
CA GLY A 96 -27.92 -19.83 7.73
C GLY A 96 -27.34 -20.69 6.60
N GLY A 97 -26.66 -20.10 5.62
CA GLY A 97 -25.93 -20.84 4.59
C GLY A 97 -24.60 -21.42 5.09
N PRO A 98 -23.89 -22.19 4.26
CA PRO A 98 -22.55 -22.67 4.59
C PRO A 98 -21.52 -21.53 4.59
N ASP A 99 -20.70 -21.48 5.63
CA ASP A 99 -19.60 -20.52 5.71
C ASP A 99 -18.56 -20.74 4.61
N LYS A 100 -18.02 -19.65 4.07
CA LYS A 100 -16.92 -19.69 3.10
C LYS A 100 -16.07 -18.43 3.19
N HIS A 101 -14.93 -18.46 2.50
CA HIS A 101 -14.05 -17.31 2.37
C HIS A 101 -14.48 -16.37 1.24
N HIS A 102 -14.51 -15.08 1.54
CA HIS A 102 -14.78 -13.98 0.61
C HIS A 102 -13.54 -13.12 0.46
N TYR A 103 -12.93 -13.17 -0.71
CA TYR A 103 -11.69 -12.46 -1.01
C TYR A 103 -11.93 -11.19 -1.82
N GLY A 104 -11.06 -10.21 -1.65
CA GLY A 104 -10.94 -9.11 -2.59
C GLY A 104 -9.58 -8.43 -2.52
N THR A 105 -9.33 -7.56 -3.50
CA THR A 105 -8.07 -6.83 -3.65
C THR A 105 -8.36 -5.36 -3.89
N ILE A 106 -7.67 -4.51 -3.15
CA ILE A 106 -7.63 -3.06 -3.30
C ILE A 106 -6.26 -2.68 -3.84
N LYS A 107 -6.23 -1.93 -4.94
CA LYS A 107 -5.03 -1.27 -5.45
C LYS A 107 -4.83 0.04 -4.71
N VAL A 108 -3.73 0.15 -3.97
CA VAL A 108 -3.40 1.34 -3.17
C VAL A 108 -3.05 2.50 -4.08
N ASP A 109 -3.63 3.66 -3.80
CA ASP A 109 -3.28 4.93 -4.42
C ASP A 109 -2.85 6.00 -3.40
N TYR A 110 -3.20 5.84 -2.12
CA TYR A 110 -2.82 6.77 -1.07
C TYR A 110 -2.18 6.07 0.12
N LEU A 111 -1.13 6.66 0.67
CA LEU A 111 -0.52 6.27 1.94
C LEU A 111 0.02 7.51 2.65
N MET A 112 -0.34 7.68 3.91
CA MET A 112 0.29 8.62 4.83
C MET A 112 0.61 7.87 6.11
N ALA A 113 1.86 7.92 6.58
CA ALA A 113 2.24 7.36 7.87
C ALA A 113 2.86 8.46 8.74
N THR A 114 2.56 8.42 10.04
CA THR A 114 3.18 9.27 11.06
C THR A 114 3.24 8.49 12.37
N GLY A 115 4.43 8.32 12.93
CA GLY A 115 4.65 7.47 14.10
C GLY A 115 4.06 6.05 13.90
N PRO A 116 3.24 5.54 14.84
CA PRO A 116 2.66 4.20 14.77
C PRO A 116 1.41 4.08 13.89
N ILE A 117 0.96 5.17 13.27
CA ILE A 117 -0.31 5.23 12.53
C ILE A 117 -0.02 5.37 11.04
N ALA A 118 -0.80 4.66 10.23
CA ALA A 118 -0.86 4.91 8.80
C ALA A 118 -2.27 4.89 8.26
N ILE A 119 -2.55 5.79 7.33
CA ILE A 119 -3.80 5.88 6.58
C ILE A 119 -3.52 5.43 5.15
N VAL A 120 -4.29 4.47 4.68
CA VAL A 120 -4.18 3.91 3.32
C VAL A 120 -5.52 4.03 2.62
N SER A 121 -5.51 4.42 1.36
CA SER A 121 -6.68 4.37 0.50
C SER A 121 -6.36 3.67 -0.80
N GLY A 122 -7.40 3.15 -1.44
CA GLY A 122 -7.26 2.57 -2.75
C GLY A 122 -8.59 2.24 -3.41
N ILE A 123 -8.48 1.64 -4.59
CA ILE A 123 -9.62 1.24 -5.41
C ILE A 123 -9.70 -0.30 -5.48
N ARG A 124 -10.86 -0.84 -5.10
CA ARG A 124 -11.21 -2.24 -5.29
C ARG A 124 -11.09 -2.65 -6.75
N GLN A 125 -10.54 -3.84 -6.97
CA GLN A 125 -10.26 -4.39 -8.31
C GLN A 125 -11.33 -5.41 -8.75
N ASP A 126 -12.24 -5.77 -7.86
CA ASP A 126 -13.38 -6.64 -8.13
C ASP A 126 -14.60 -5.86 -8.63
N ASN A 127 -15.55 -6.59 -9.23
CA ASN A 127 -16.75 -5.99 -9.82
C ASN A 127 -17.79 -5.66 -8.73
N VAL A 128 -17.67 -4.47 -8.16
CA VAL A 128 -18.56 -3.97 -7.09
C VAL A 128 -19.31 -2.72 -7.50
N PRO A 129 -20.46 -2.43 -6.86
CA PRO A 129 -21.18 -1.18 -7.03
C PRO A 129 -20.25 0.03 -6.92
N ALA A 130 -20.58 1.10 -7.66
CA ALA A 130 -19.72 2.29 -7.72
C ALA A 130 -19.38 2.80 -6.31
N ASN A 131 -20.37 2.96 -5.43
CA ASN A 131 -20.23 3.39 -4.03
C ASN A 131 -19.33 2.49 -3.15
N GLU A 132 -19.02 1.27 -3.59
CA GLU A 132 -18.14 0.36 -2.86
C GLU A 132 -16.69 0.37 -3.35
N ARG A 133 -16.39 1.04 -4.47
CA ARG A 133 -15.08 0.91 -5.13
C ARG A 133 -13.94 1.49 -4.31
N ARG A 134 -14.14 2.63 -3.62
CA ARG A 134 -13.06 3.22 -2.82
C ARG A 134 -13.10 2.66 -1.41
N ALA A 135 -11.95 2.14 -0.97
CA ALA A 135 -11.75 1.67 0.39
C ALA A 135 -10.73 2.56 1.11
N ASN A 136 -11.01 2.82 2.38
CA ASN A 136 -10.14 3.54 3.28
C ASN A 136 -9.80 2.69 4.50
N PHE A 137 -8.54 2.77 4.90
CA PHE A 137 -7.96 1.98 5.97
C PHE A 137 -7.14 2.86 6.90
N THR A 138 -7.16 2.53 8.17
CA THR A 138 -6.23 3.08 9.16
C THR A 138 -5.58 1.93 9.89
N PHE A 139 -4.27 1.90 9.93
CA PHE A 139 -3.46 0.91 10.65
C PHE A 139 -2.82 1.58 11.85
N TYR A 140 -2.84 0.90 12.99
CA TYR A 140 -2.13 1.29 14.20
C TYR A 140 -1.24 0.14 14.64
N GLN A 141 0.07 0.34 14.52
CA GLN A 141 1.09 -0.55 15.07
C GLN A 141 1.29 -0.21 16.54
N SER A 142 0.84 -1.07 17.44
CA SER A 142 0.93 -0.78 18.86
C SER A 142 2.37 -0.89 19.37
N PRO A 143 2.88 0.09 20.14
CA PRO A 143 4.19 -0.02 20.79
C PRO A 143 4.24 -1.14 21.84
N LEU A 144 3.07 -1.68 22.25
CA LEU A 144 2.96 -2.84 23.14
C LEU A 144 3.16 -4.18 22.39
N GLY A 145 3.39 -4.14 21.08
CA GLY A 145 3.59 -5.30 20.21
C GLY A 145 2.35 -5.68 19.41
N HIS A 146 2.56 -6.52 18.39
CA HIS A 146 1.59 -6.77 17.32
C HIS A 146 0.25 -7.35 17.76
N LYS A 147 0.20 -8.06 18.89
CA LYS A 147 -1.06 -8.52 19.51
C LYS A 147 -2.05 -7.39 19.78
N TYR A 148 -1.55 -6.17 19.99
CA TYR A 148 -2.34 -5.00 20.32
C TYR A 148 -2.55 -4.06 19.13
N ASP A 149 -2.10 -4.46 17.94
CA ASP A 149 -2.36 -3.72 16.71
C ASP A 149 -3.87 -3.54 16.52
N ARG A 150 -4.23 -2.43 15.89
CA ARG A 150 -5.61 -2.15 15.52
C ARG A 150 -5.68 -1.71 14.07
N MET A 151 -6.83 -1.92 13.47
CA MET A 151 -7.12 -1.41 12.14
C MET A 151 -8.58 -0.97 12.04
N GLY A 152 -8.80 0.07 11.24
CA GLY A 152 -10.11 0.52 10.81
C GLY A 152 -10.21 0.34 9.31
N PHE A 153 -11.39 -0.02 8.82
CA PHE A 153 -11.66 -0.10 7.39
C PHE A 153 -13.07 0.42 7.09
N SER A 154 -13.25 1.02 5.92
CA SER A 154 -14.53 1.52 5.45
C SER A 154 -14.59 1.48 3.93
N TRP A 155 -15.75 1.04 3.41
CA TRP A 155 -16.16 1.14 2.01
C TRP A 155 -17.70 1.10 1.95
N GLY A 156 -18.28 1.46 0.80
CA GLY A 156 -19.69 1.15 0.49
C GLY A 156 -20.76 2.15 0.93
N VAL A 157 -20.40 3.18 1.70
CA VAL A 157 -21.37 4.13 2.25
C VAL A 157 -21.62 5.37 1.37
N THR A 158 -20.70 5.72 0.45
CA THR A 158 -20.84 6.88 -0.44
C THR A 158 -20.18 6.63 -1.81
N LEU A 159 -20.51 7.44 -2.82
CA LEU A 159 -19.87 7.35 -4.14
C LEU A 159 -18.34 7.59 -4.03
N PRO A 160 -17.48 6.93 -4.83
CA PRO A 160 -16.02 7.05 -4.71
C PRO A 160 -15.48 8.47 -4.88
N GLN A 161 -16.15 9.28 -5.70
CA GLN A 161 -15.82 10.70 -5.86
C GLN A 161 -16.10 11.52 -4.59
N CYS A 162 -16.94 11.01 -3.69
CA CYS A 162 -17.28 11.60 -2.40
C CYS A 162 -16.47 11.07 -1.23
N LEU A 163 -15.79 9.94 -1.41
CA LEU A 163 -14.79 9.44 -0.46
C LEU A 163 -13.44 10.02 -0.84
N GLN A 164 -12.96 10.99 -0.05
CA GLN A 164 -11.63 11.54 -0.26
C GLN A 164 -10.55 10.49 0.04
N MET A 165 -9.43 10.59 -0.66
CA MET A 165 -8.22 9.88 -0.26
C MET A 165 -7.81 10.36 1.15
N GLY A 166 -7.33 9.44 1.99
CA GLY A 166 -6.90 9.78 3.35
C GLY A 166 -8.02 9.90 4.39
N SER A 167 -9.29 9.66 4.04
CA SER A 167 -10.40 9.60 5.01
C SER A 167 -10.49 8.24 5.69
N GLY A 168 -9.43 7.84 6.38
CA GLY A 168 -9.37 6.59 7.15
C GLY A 168 -10.30 6.59 8.37
N PRO A 169 -11.08 5.53 8.63
CA PRO A 169 -11.87 5.43 9.87
C PRO A 169 -10.95 5.22 11.09
N ALA A 170 -11.46 5.46 12.30
CA ALA A 170 -10.70 5.17 13.52
C ALA A 170 -10.32 3.67 13.60
N PRO A 171 -9.10 3.33 14.08
CA PRO A 171 -8.63 1.94 14.15
C PRO A 171 -9.25 1.22 15.35
N HIS A 172 -10.51 0.81 15.21
CA HIS A 172 -11.30 0.22 16.28
C HIS A 172 -11.23 -1.31 16.33
N SER A 173 -10.95 -1.98 15.21
CA SER A 173 -10.89 -3.44 15.16
C SER A 173 -9.55 -3.93 15.68
N ALA A 174 -9.57 -4.75 16.74
CA ALA A 174 -8.36 -5.26 17.38
C ALA A 174 -7.82 -6.50 16.67
N ASN A 175 -6.50 -6.65 16.63
CA ASN A 175 -5.84 -7.88 16.17
C ASN A 175 -6.30 -9.10 17.01
N SER A 176 -6.35 -10.26 16.36
CA SER A 176 -6.89 -11.49 16.91
C SER A 176 -6.14 -12.72 16.37
N SER A 177 -6.32 -13.86 17.04
CA SER A 177 -5.90 -15.18 16.56
C SER A 177 -6.77 -15.71 15.40
N GLY A 178 -7.81 -14.98 15.00
CA GLY A 178 -8.69 -15.38 13.90
C GLY A 178 -9.55 -16.62 14.20
N PRO A 179 -10.28 -17.13 13.19
CA PRO A 179 -11.21 -18.25 13.36
C PRO A 179 -10.52 -19.59 13.68
N PHE A 180 -9.22 -19.72 13.35
CA PHE A 180 -8.46 -20.96 13.53
C PHE A 180 -7.51 -20.93 14.73
N GLY A 181 -7.61 -19.92 15.61
CA GLY A 181 -6.76 -19.80 16.80
C GLY A 181 -5.27 -19.53 16.52
N LYS A 182 -4.92 -19.10 15.31
CA LYS A 182 -3.54 -18.80 14.90
C LYS A 182 -3.31 -17.29 14.75
N TRP A 183 -2.45 -16.75 15.59
CA TRP A 183 -1.95 -15.38 15.45
C TRP A 183 -1.16 -15.22 14.15
N LEU A 184 -1.40 -14.12 13.47
CA LEU A 184 -0.59 -13.67 12.34
C LEU A 184 0.43 -12.62 12.81
N LYS A 185 1.26 -12.13 11.90
CA LYS A 185 2.41 -11.27 12.21
C LYS A 185 2.02 -9.87 12.69
N GLY A 186 0.79 -9.41 12.41
CA GLY A 186 0.38 -8.04 12.68
C GLY A 186 0.86 -7.09 11.59
N TYR A 187 0.82 -5.79 11.88
CA TYR A 187 1.19 -4.74 10.93
C TYR A 187 2.46 -4.01 11.37
N THR A 188 3.30 -3.69 10.40
CA THR A 188 4.46 -2.81 10.57
C THR A 188 4.22 -1.54 9.76
N VAL A 189 4.24 -0.41 10.45
CA VAL A 189 4.18 0.94 9.90
C VAL A 189 5.59 1.53 9.95
N LYS A 190 6.08 1.96 8.79
CA LYS A 190 7.27 2.79 8.72
C LYS A 190 6.88 4.20 8.31
N ASP A 191 7.12 5.10 9.24
CA ASP A 191 7.02 6.53 9.02
C ASP A 191 8.04 7.01 7.97
N ALA A 192 7.61 7.90 7.11
CA ALA A 192 8.47 8.79 6.36
C ALA A 192 7.85 10.19 6.46
N PRO A 193 8.41 11.08 7.28
CA PRO A 193 7.86 12.42 7.46
C PRO A 193 7.71 13.13 6.13
N LEU A 194 6.52 13.67 5.90
CA LEU A 194 6.18 14.37 4.68
C LEU A 194 6.81 15.75 4.67
N GLU A 195 7.75 15.96 3.76
CA GLU A 195 8.26 17.29 3.48
C GLU A 195 7.22 18.07 2.70
N LEU A 196 6.63 19.08 3.35
CA LEU A 196 5.75 20.01 2.64
C LEU A 196 6.57 20.80 1.60
N PRO A 197 6.03 21.05 0.39
CA PRO A 197 6.71 21.88 -0.59
C PRO A 197 6.98 23.26 0.00
N LYS A 198 8.18 23.79 -0.22
CA LYS A 198 8.52 25.17 0.15
C LYS A 198 8.10 26.13 -0.97
N GLY A 199 7.62 27.31 -0.60
CA GLY A 199 7.20 28.35 -1.54
C GLY A 199 5.78 28.13 -2.08
N ASP A 200 5.46 28.84 -3.16
CA ASP A 200 4.13 28.78 -3.77
C ASP A 200 3.92 27.47 -4.51
N PHE A 201 2.81 26.80 -4.24
CA PHE A 201 2.36 25.63 -4.98
C PHE A 201 0.84 25.64 -5.12
N GLN A 202 0.34 25.00 -6.18
CA GLN A 202 -1.10 24.80 -6.32
C GLN A 202 -1.52 23.60 -5.47
N PRO A 203 -2.53 23.74 -4.58
CA PRO A 203 -3.02 22.62 -3.79
C PRO A 203 -3.69 21.56 -4.69
N PRO A 204 -3.96 20.36 -4.15
CA PRO A 204 -4.76 19.37 -4.86
C PRO A 204 -6.14 19.91 -5.22
N ASP A 205 -6.72 19.36 -6.29
CA ASP A 205 -8.11 19.66 -6.63
C ASP A 205 -9.01 19.28 -5.46
N LEU A 206 -9.96 20.16 -5.12
CA LEU A 206 -11.03 19.79 -4.23
C LEU A 206 -11.81 18.63 -4.89
N PRO A 207 -12.29 17.66 -4.09
CA PRO A 207 -13.17 16.63 -4.62
C PRO A 207 -14.40 17.29 -5.23
N GLN A 208 -14.97 16.63 -6.23
CA GLN A 208 -16.19 17.11 -6.87
C GLN A 208 -17.28 17.32 -5.81
N ASP A 209 -18.07 18.38 -5.96
CA ASP A 209 -19.18 18.68 -5.08
C ASP A 209 -20.10 17.45 -4.96
N CYS A 210 -20.28 17.01 -3.72
CA CYS A 210 -21.11 15.86 -3.35
C CYS A 210 -22.49 16.30 -2.86
N SER A 211 -22.92 17.50 -3.22
CA SER A 211 -24.32 17.90 -3.10
C SER A 211 -25.19 16.85 -3.81
N PHE A 212 -26.03 16.16 -3.03
CA PHE A 212 -27.14 15.41 -3.58
C PHE A 212 -28.09 16.46 -4.17
N LYS A 213 -27.89 16.83 -5.44
CA LYS A 213 -28.89 17.64 -6.14
C LYS A 213 -30.15 16.80 -6.20
N GLU A 214 -31.21 17.33 -5.57
CA GLU A 214 -32.56 16.76 -5.54
C GLU A 214 -33.10 16.45 -6.95
#